data_AF-A0A4Z0Q354-F1
#
_entry.id   AF-A0A4Z0Q354-F1
#
_cell.length_a   1.000
_cell.length_b   1.000
_cell.length_c   1.000
_cell.angle_alpha   90.00
_cell.angle_beta   90.00
_cell.angle_gamma   90.00
#
_symmetry.space_group_name_H-M   'P 1'
#
loop_
_entity.id
_entity.type
_entity.pdbx_description
1 polymer ?
#
loop_
_entity_poly.entity_id
_entity_poly.type
_entity_poly.pdbx_seq_one_letter_code
_entity_poly.pdbx_strand_id
1 'polypeptide(L)'
;MPLFLQDTVQSNEVGPIPLRDFIAGLALLISVVNSIVVFYRSPKYLKRLEREKEANSRRVNVFKTLMATRGAKLSYRHVEALNSIDLEFLGDEYANVITARDNYYDNLSHLEHEHDSSFVLTWAERNNSLLATLLHEMGKVLNYKHSLVDI
;
A
#
# COMPACT_ATOMS: atom_id res chain seq x y z
N MET A 1 64.59 -6.46 70.52
CA MET A 1 63.60 -7.50 70.19
C MET A 1 62.56 -6.85 69.28
N PRO A 2 62.54 -7.11 67.96
CA PRO A 2 61.63 -6.42 67.05
C PRO A 2 60.32 -7.19 66.88
N LEU A 3 59.19 -6.49 66.83
CA LEU A 3 57.90 -7.03 66.43
C LEU A 3 57.61 -6.49 65.02
N PHE A 4 57.79 -7.33 64.01
CA PHE A 4 57.47 -7.00 62.62
C PHE A 4 55.94 -7.01 62.44
N LEU A 5 55.35 -5.83 62.23
CA LEU A 5 54.04 -5.73 61.60
C LEU A 5 54.26 -5.87 60.10
N GLN A 6 53.92 -7.05 59.58
CA GLN A 6 53.90 -7.32 58.16
C GLN A 6 52.57 -6.79 57.62
N ASP A 7 52.58 -5.56 57.14
CA ASP A 7 51.48 -5.00 56.34
C ASP A 7 51.39 -5.79 55.04
N THR A 8 50.52 -6.79 55.00
CA THR A 8 50.12 -7.48 53.77
C THR A 8 49.16 -6.60 52.99
N VAL A 9 49.67 -5.48 52.47
CA VAL A 9 49.02 -4.82 51.33
C VAL A 9 49.48 -5.61 50.10
N GLN A 10 48.75 -6.68 49.77
CA GLN A 10 48.78 -7.21 48.41
C GLN A 10 48.22 -6.10 47.51
N SER A 11 49.11 -5.28 46.97
CA SER A 11 48.83 -4.46 45.82
C SER A 11 48.41 -5.40 44.71
N ASN A 12 47.10 -5.51 44.47
CA ASN A 12 46.56 -6.09 43.25
C ASN A 12 47.22 -5.33 42.10
N GLU A 13 48.25 -5.92 41.50
CA GLU A 13 48.87 -5.37 40.30
C GLU A 13 47.83 -5.48 39.19
N VAL A 14 47.11 -4.39 38.94
CA VAL A 14 46.31 -4.23 37.74
C VAL A 14 47.31 -4.09 36.60
N GLY A 15 47.73 -5.24 36.04
CA GLY A 15 48.58 -5.28 34.86
C GLY A 15 47.95 -4.49 33.71
N PRO A 16 48.76 -3.93 32.81
CA PRO A 16 48.27 -3.08 31.73
C PRO A 16 47.24 -3.86 30.89
N ILE A 17 46.03 -3.35 30.86
CA ILE A 17 44.93 -3.95 30.11
C ILE A 17 45.32 -3.92 28.62
N PRO A 18 45.29 -5.06 27.90
CA PRO A 18 45.69 -5.07 26.50
C PRO A 18 44.74 -4.21 25.67
N LEU A 19 45.29 -3.36 24.80
CA LEU A 19 44.56 -2.38 23.98
C LEU A 19 43.37 -3.00 23.21
N ARG A 20 43.50 -4.27 22.80
CA ARG A 20 42.44 -5.04 22.13
C ARG A 20 41.17 -5.15 22.97
N ASP A 21 41.30 -5.33 24.28
CA ASP A 21 40.14 -5.56 25.15
C ASP A 21 39.40 -4.24 25.41
N PHE A 22 40.10 -3.11 25.41
CA PHE A 22 39.51 -1.77 25.41
C PHE A 22 38.75 -1.48 24.10
N ILE A 23 39.34 -1.84 22.95
CA ILE A 23 38.70 -1.72 21.64
C ILE A 23 37.43 -2.60 21.56
N ALA A 24 37.49 -3.83 22.09
CA ALA A 24 36.34 -4.74 22.12
C ALA A 24 35.19 -4.17 22.97
N GLY A 25 35.51 -3.56 24.12
CA GLY A 25 34.52 -2.87 24.96
C GLY A 25 33.86 -1.70 24.25
N LEU A 26 34.65 -0.85 23.57
CA LEU A 26 34.13 0.27 22.78
C LEU A 26 33.24 -0.21 21.62
N ALA A 27 33.64 -1.28 20.92
CA ALA A 27 32.86 -1.84 19.82
C ALA A 27 31.48 -2.34 20.29
N LEU A 28 31.42 -2.95 21.48
CA LEU A 28 30.16 -3.41 22.09
C LEU A 28 29.22 -2.24 22.41
N LEU A 29 29.76 -1.15 22.99
CA LEU A 29 28.99 0.05 23.29
C LEU A 29 28.44 0.71 22.01
N ILE A 30 29.27 0.81 20.97
CA ILE A 30 28.87 1.37 19.67
C ILE A 30 27.76 0.51 19.03
N SER A 31 27.83 -0.82 19.15
CA SER A 31 26.80 -1.74 18.63
C SER A 31 25.43 -1.53 19.30
N VAL A 32 25.40 -1.36 20.63
CA VAL A 32 24.17 -1.10 21.39
C VAL A 32 23.55 0.24 20.99
N VAL A 33 24.36 1.29 20.86
CA VAL A 33 23.87 2.62 20.45
C VAL A 33 23.28 2.59 19.04
N ASN A 34 23.95 1.92 18.09
CA ASN A 34 23.44 1.77 16.73
C ASN A 34 22.11 1.02 16.70
N SER A 35 21.95 -0.03 17.52
CA SER A 35 20.69 -0.80 17.62
C SER A 35 19.51 0.09 18.04
N ILE A 36 19.74 1.00 18.98
CA ILE A 36 18.73 1.94 19.48
C ILE A 36 18.34 2.95 18.39
N VAL A 37 19.32 3.52 17.69
CA VAL A 37 19.08 4.51 16.62
C VAL A 37 18.26 3.90 15.47
N VAL A 38 18.55 2.65 15.08
CA VAL A 38 17.79 1.94 14.04
C VAL A 38 16.33 1.74 14.49
N PHE A 39 16.09 1.30 15.72
CA PHE A 39 14.74 1.09 16.26
C PHE A 39 13.86 2.36 16.20
N TYR A 40 14.42 3.52 16.53
CA TYR A 40 13.67 4.78 16.47
C TYR A 40 13.49 5.34 15.06
N ARG A 41 14.43 5.08 14.14
CA ARG A 41 14.36 5.54 12.74
C ARG A 41 13.31 4.74 11.95
N SER A 42 13.11 3.46 12.27
CA SER A 42 12.41 2.47 11.42
C SER A 42 10.89 2.56 11.21
N PRO A 43 10.04 2.83 12.21
CA PRO A 43 8.61 2.56 12.04
C PRO A 43 7.88 3.62 11.21
N LYS A 44 8.38 4.86 11.12
CA LYS A 44 7.61 5.95 10.47
C LYS A 44 7.77 5.99 8.95
N TYR A 45 8.93 5.63 8.40
CA TYR A 45 9.14 5.61 6.95
C TYR A 45 8.51 4.37 6.32
N LEU A 46 8.65 3.20 6.95
CA LEU A 46 8.00 1.96 6.50
C LEU A 46 6.49 2.14 6.43
N LYS A 47 5.89 2.72 7.48
CA LYS A 47 4.45 3.01 7.52
C LYS A 47 3.95 3.94 6.42
N ARG A 48 4.77 4.85 5.88
CA ARG A 48 4.36 5.72 4.77
C ARG A 48 4.28 4.92 3.47
N LEU A 49 5.32 4.15 3.18
CA LEU A 49 5.37 3.27 2.00
C LEU A 49 4.29 2.20 2.05
N GLU A 50 4.04 1.63 3.22
CA GLU A 50 2.97 0.66 3.45
C GLU A 50 1.60 1.26 3.16
N ARG A 51 1.30 2.48 3.65
CA ARG A 51 0.02 3.15 3.37
C ARG A 51 -0.21 3.41 1.89
N GLU A 52 0.82 3.83 1.16
CA GLU A 52 0.73 4.04 -0.30
C GLU A 52 0.48 2.72 -1.03
N LYS A 53 1.21 1.66 -0.63
CA LYS A 53 1.02 0.31 -1.19
C LYS A 53 -0.38 -0.23 -0.88
N GLU A 54 -0.89 -0.03 0.33
CA GLU A 54 -2.24 -0.43 0.74
C GLU A 54 -3.29 0.31 -0.07
N ALA A 55 -3.15 1.64 -0.23
CA ALA A 55 -4.05 2.43 -1.08
C ALA A 55 -4.07 1.94 -2.53
N ASN A 56 -2.89 1.68 -3.10
CA ASN A 56 -2.80 1.11 -4.45
C ASN A 56 -3.43 -0.29 -4.51
N SER A 57 -3.21 -1.12 -3.49
CA SER A 57 -3.79 -2.47 -3.42
C SER A 57 -5.32 -2.44 -3.37
N ARG A 58 -5.91 -1.48 -2.64
CA ARG A 58 -7.37 -1.29 -2.61
C ARG A 58 -7.91 -0.88 -3.98
N ARG A 59 -7.30 0.11 -4.64
CA ARG A 59 -7.68 0.52 -6.00
C ARG A 59 -7.59 -0.63 -7.01
N VAL A 60 -6.53 -1.43 -6.95
CA VAL A 60 -6.37 -2.64 -7.77
C VAL A 60 -7.48 -3.66 -7.48
N ASN A 61 -7.89 -3.81 -6.23
CA ASN A 61 -8.98 -4.70 -5.86
C ASN A 61 -10.33 -4.23 -6.45
N VAL A 62 -10.60 -2.93 -6.44
CA VAL A 62 -11.79 -2.34 -7.08
C VAL A 62 -11.78 -2.65 -8.58
N PHE A 63 -10.67 -2.36 -9.26
CA PHE A 63 -10.48 -2.64 -10.69
C PHE A 63 -10.72 -4.12 -11.02
N LYS A 64 -10.10 -5.04 -10.27
CA LYS A 64 -10.27 -6.49 -10.46
C LYS A 64 -11.71 -6.94 -10.24
N THR A 65 -12.42 -6.35 -9.27
CA THR A 65 -13.81 -6.68 -8.98
C THR A 65 -14.72 -6.26 -10.13
N LEU A 66 -14.53 -5.06 -10.69
CA LEU A 66 -15.28 -4.60 -11.86
C LEU A 66 -15.00 -5.45 -13.10
N MET A 67 -13.74 -5.83 -13.33
CA MET A 67 -13.36 -6.77 -14.39
C MET A 67 -14.03 -8.14 -14.24
N ALA A 68 -13.99 -8.72 -13.04
CA ALA A 68 -14.57 -10.03 -12.78
C ALA A 68 -16.10 -10.04 -12.91
N THR A 69 -16.74 -8.91 -12.60
CA THR A 69 -18.20 -8.75 -12.64
C THR A 69 -18.70 -8.09 -13.94
N ARG A 70 -17.85 -7.94 -14.96
CA ARG A 70 -18.20 -7.24 -16.22
C ARG A 70 -19.46 -7.80 -16.92
N GLY A 71 -19.74 -9.09 -16.77
CA GLY A 71 -20.93 -9.76 -17.30
C GLY A 71 -22.16 -9.73 -16.38
N ALA A 72 -22.01 -9.30 -15.12
CA ALA A 72 -23.05 -9.26 -14.10
C ALA A 72 -23.11 -7.86 -13.44
N LYS A 73 -23.40 -6.86 -14.27
CA LYS A 73 -23.28 -5.42 -13.92
C LYS A 73 -24.24 -4.93 -12.83
N LEU A 74 -25.37 -5.62 -12.65
CA LEU A 74 -26.35 -5.33 -11.58
C LEU A 74 -26.13 -6.20 -10.34
N SER A 75 -25.04 -6.97 -10.27
CA SER A 75 -24.72 -7.72 -9.06
C SER A 75 -24.27 -6.78 -7.95
N TYR A 76 -24.59 -7.15 -6.70
CA TYR A 76 -24.17 -6.39 -5.51
C TYR A 76 -22.67 -6.09 -5.51
N ARG A 77 -21.83 -7.09 -5.86
CA ARG A 77 -20.37 -6.93 -5.90
C ARG A 77 -19.91 -5.91 -6.94
N HIS A 78 -20.62 -5.78 -8.05
CA HIS A 78 -20.31 -4.79 -9.08
C HIS A 78 -20.60 -3.38 -8.58
N VAL A 79 -21.80 -3.16 -8.05
CA VAL A 79 -22.25 -1.85 -7.54
C VAL A 79 -21.42 -1.42 -6.31
N GLU A 80 -21.09 -2.35 -5.42
CA GLU A 80 -20.20 -2.11 -4.28
C GLU A 80 -18.82 -1.63 -4.75
N ALA A 81 -18.23 -2.32 -5.74
CA ALA A 81 -16.96 -1.89 -6.32
C ALA A 81 -17.08 -0.53 -7.02
N LEU A 82 -18.16 -0.30 -7.77
CA LEU A 82 -18.41 0.97 -8.47
C LEU A 82 -18.50 2.15 -7.49
N ASN A 83 -19.16 1.97 -6.35
CA ASN A 83 -19.29 3.00 -5.32
C ASN A 83 -18.00 3.19 -4.51
N SER A 84 -17.17 2.15 -4.39
CA SER A 84 -15.87 2.28 -3.72
C SER A 84 -14.87 3.14 -4.50
N ILE A 85 -15.12 3.41 -5.79
CA ILE A 85 -14.28 4.29 -6.60
C ILE A 85 -14.17 5.68 -5.96
N ASP A 86 -15.28 6.22 -5.46
CA ASP A 86 -15.33 7.57 -4.85
C ASP A 86 -14.45 7.67 -3.58
N LEU A 87 -14.19 6.55 -2.91
CA LEU A 87 -13.38 6.49 -1.70
C LEU A 87 -11.89 6.26 -2.00
N GLU A 88 -11.59 5.46 -3.02
CA GLU A 88 -10.21 5.03 -3.30
C GLU A 88 -9.50 5.92 -4.35
N PHE A 89 -10.25 6.60 -5.21
CA PHE A 89 -9.74 7.46 -6.29
C PHE A 89 -9.96 8.96 -5.97
N LEU A 90 -9.41 9.40 -4.83
CA LEU A 90 -9.48 10.79 -4.35
C LEU A 90 -8.34 11.64 -4.90
N GLY A 91 -8.67 12.78 -5.53
CA GLY A 91 -7.69 13.75 -6.02
C GLY A 91 -7.88 14.09 -7.51
N ASP A 92 -7.35 15.24 -7.92
CA ASP A 92 -7.49 15.76 -9.29
C ASP A 92 -6.85 14.82 -10.32
N GLU A 93 -5.83 14.04 -9.92
CA GLU A 93 -5.19 13.06 -10.80
C GLU A 93 -6.12 11.90 -11.22
N TYR A 94 -7.23 11.71 -10.51
CA TYR A 94 -8.23 10.67 -10.83
C TYR A 94 -9.52 11.24 -11.43
N ALA A 95 -9.57 12.54 -11.77
CA ALA A 95 -10.77 13.19 -12.30
C ALA A 95 -11.37 12.46 -13.52
N ASN A 96 -10.52 11.92 -14.41
CA ASN A 96 -10.97 11.13 -15.56
C ASN A 96 -11.66 9.82 -15.16
N VAL A 97 -11.17 9.16 -14.10
CA VAL A 97 -11.77 7.92 -13.57
C VAL A 97 -13.14 8.22 -12.98
N ILE A 98 -13.25 9.29 -12.18
CA ILE A 98 -14.53 9.72 -11.59
C ILE A 98 -15.52 10.09 -12.69
N THR A 99 -15.11 10.88 -13.68
CA THR A 99 -15.95 11.26 -14.82
C THR A 99 -16.44 10.04 -15.62
N ALA A 100 -15.57 9.06 -15.86
CA ALA A 100 -15.96 7.83 -16.55
C ALA A 100 -16.92 6.99 -15.71
N ARG A 101 -16.73 6.95 -14.38
CA ARG A 101 -17.61 6.27 -13.43
C ARG A 101 -19.00 6.89 -13.42
N ASP A 102 -19.10 8.22 -13.39
CA ASP A 102 -20.38 8.93 -13.38
C ASP A 102 -21.16 8.70 -14.68
N ASN A 103 -20.51 8.83 -15.83
CA ASN A 103 -21.13 8.52 -17.13
C ASN A 103 -21.66 7.08 -17.19
N TYR A 104 -20.91 6.12 -16.63
CA TYR A 104 -21.33 4.73 -16.56
C TYR A 104 -22.51 4.53 -15.60
N TYR A 105 -22.45 5.14 -14.40
CA TYR A 105 -23.51 5.07 -13.39
C TYR A 105 -24.82 5.69 -13.89
N ASP A 106 -24.75 6.84 -14.55
CA ASP A 106 -25.90 7.51 -15.14
C ASP A 106 -26.55 6.63 -16.21
N ASN A 107 -25.76 6.02 -17.09
CA ASN A 107 -26.32 5.09 -18.07
C ASN A 107 -26.93 3.83 -17.42
N LEU A 108 -26.39 3.38 -16.28
CA LEU A 108 -26.93 2.24 -15.53
C LEU A 108 -28.30 2.56 -14.91
N SER A 109 -28.50 3.79 -14.40
CA SER A 109 -29.77 4.24 -13.80
C SER A 109 -30.88 4.48 -14.82
N HIS A 110 -30.53 4.77 -16.08
CA HIS A 110 -31.49 4.99 -17.17
C HIS A 110 -32.26 3.73 -17.65
N LEU A 111 -31.92 2.52 -17.17
CA LEU A 111 -32.57 1.27 -17.60
C LEU A 111 -34.06 1.19 -17.23
N GLU A 112 -34.51 1.90 -16.20
CA GLU A 112 -35.85 1.70 -15.60
C GLU A 112 -37.05 2.18 -16.45
N HIS A 113 -36.84 2.88 -17.58
CA HIS A 113 -37.92 3.66 -18.19
C HIS A 113 -38.44 3.18 -19.56
N GLU A 114 -37.84 2.16 -20.20
CA GLU A 114 -38.24 1.77 -21.56
C GLU A 114 -38.34 0.24 -21.76
N HIS A 115 -39.55 -0.21 -22.14
CA HIS A 115 -39.88 -1.62 -22.38
C HIS A 115 -39.64 -2.08 -23.84
N ASP A 116 -38.92 -1.29 -24.65
CA ASP A 116 -38.59 -1.66 -26.03
C ASP A 116 -37.35 -2.58 -26.09
N SER A 117 -37.48 -3.71 -26.78
CA SER A 117 -36.39 -4.69 -26.94
C SER A 117 -35.20 -4.12 -27.73
N SER A 118 -35.45 -3.20 -28.67
CA SER A 118 -34.39 -2.51 -29.43
C SER A 118 -33.57 -1.56 -28.54
N PHE A 119 -34.27 -0.87 -27.62
CA PHE A 119 -33.64 0.01 -26.65
C PHE A 119 -32.72 -0.76 -25.70
N VAL A 120 -33.15 -1.92 -25.20
CA VAL A 120 -32.36 -2.76 -24.27
C VAL A 120 -31.01 -3.18 -24.88
N LEU A 121 -30.98 -3.55 -26.17
CA LEU A 121 -29.73 -3.91 -26.86
C LEU A 121 -28.78 -2.72 -26.99
N THR A 122 -29.32 -1.57 -27.40
CA THR A 122 -28.54 -0.32 -27.57
C THR A 122 -27.99 0.16 -26.23
N TRP A 123 -28.80 0.09 -25.18
CA TRP A 123 -28.39 0.37 -23.81
C TRP A 123 -27.27 -0.57 -23.35
N ALA A 124 -27.38 -1.87 -23.62
CA ALA A 124 -26.41 -2.87 -23.20
C ALA A 124 -25.04 -2.65 -23.85
N GLU A 125 -25.02 -2.34 -25.16
CA GLU A 125 -23.81 -2.01 -25.91
C GLU A 125 -23.16 -0.72 -25.39
N ARG A 126 -23.95 0.33 -25.18
CA ARG A 126 -23.47 1.58 -24.55
C ARG A 126 -22.92 1.34 -23.15
N ASN A 127 -23.56 0.49 -22.36
CA ASN A 127 -23.05 0.12 -21.04
C ASN A 127 -21.77 -0.70 -21.10
N ASN A 128 -21.54 -1.48 -22.15
CA ASN A 128 -20.27 -2.18 -22.36
C ASN A 128 -19.17 -1.18 -22.71
N SER A 129 -19.44 -0.23 -23.60
CA SER A 129 -18.44 0.77 -23.99
C SER A 129 -18.07 1.70 -22.83
N LEU A 130 -19.05 2.18 -22.06
CA LEU A 130 -18.80 3.03 -20.89
C LEU A 130 -18.01 2.30 -19.79
N LEU A 131 -18.32 1.03 -19.52
CA LEU A 131 -17.55 0.22 -18.59
C LEU A 131 -16.11 0.00 -19.10
N ALA A 132 -15.92 -0.23 -20.40
CA ALA A 132 -14.60 -0.36 -21.00
C ALA A 132 -13.80 0.94 -20.89
N THR A 133 -14.42 2.10 -21.11
CA THR A 133 -13.80 3.41 -20.90
C THR A 133 -13.38 3.62 -19.44
N LEU A 134 -14.25 3.30 -18.48
CA LEU A 134 -13.92 3.37 -17.05
C LEU A 134 -12.72 2.49 -16.71
N LEU A 135 -12.74 1.23 -17.13
CA LEU A 135 -11.64 0.29 -16.90
C LEU A 135 -10.34 0.75 -17.57
N HIS A 136 -10.42 1.37 -18.74
CA HIS A 136 -9.27 1.93 -19.44
C HIS A 136 -8.63 3.09 -18.66
N GLU A 137 -9.44 4.05 -18.18
CA GLU A 137 -8.94 5.17 -17.37
C GLU A 137 -8.36 4.69 -16.03
N MET A 138 -9.00 3.73 -15.36
CA MET A 138 -8.44 3.10 -14.16
C MET A 138 -7.10 2.40 -14.46
N GLY A 139 -7.01 1.69 -15.59
CA GLY A 139 -5.80 1.00 -16.03
C GLY A 139 -4.60 1.94 -16.26
N LYS A 140 -4.85 3.12 -16.84
CA LYS A 140 -3.82 4.17 -17.02
C LYS A 140 -3.24 4.61 -15.69
N VAL A 141 -4.11 4.93 -14.74
CA VAL A 141 -3.74 5.40 -13.40
C VAL A 141 -2.98 4.32 -12.63
N LEU A 142 -3.44 3.07 -12.69
CA LEU A 142 -2.81 1.95 -11.99
C LEU A 142 -1.51 1.49 -12.65
N ASN A 143 -1.10 2.13 -13.75
CA ASN A 143 0.05 1.76 -14.57
C ASN A 143 0.04 0.27 -14.97
N TYR A 144 -1.16 -0.30 -15.17
CA TYR A 144 -1.33 -1.62 -15.75
C TYR A 144 -1.07 -1.51 -17.25
N LYS A 145 0.21 -1.38 -17.63
CA LYS A 145 0.60 -1.07 -19.01
C LYS A 145 0.23 -2.15 -20.04
N HIS A 146 0.17 -3.44 -19.68
CA HIS A 146 -0.02 -4.51 -20.68
C HIS A 146 -0.62 -5.80 -20.09
N SER A 147 -1.92 -5.83 -19.80
CA SER A 147 -2.67 -7.09 -19.70
C SER A 147 -4.07 -7.00 -20.35
N LEU A 148 -4.29 -5.98 -21.18
CA LEU A 148 -5.48 -5.82 -22.00
C LEU A 148 -5.31 -6.54 -23.35
N VAL A 149 -4.82 -7.78 -23.32
CA VAL A 149 -4.82 -8.64 -24.51
C VAL A 149 -6.21 -9.21 -24.79
N ASP A 150 -7.17 -9.11 -23.88
CA ASP A 150 -8.57 -9.49 -24.15
C ASP A 150 -9.57 -8.56 -23.44
N ILE A 151 -9.86 -7.40 -24.04
CA ILE A 151 -11.19 -6.78 -23.94
C ILE A 151 -11.77 -6.74 -25.35
#